data_AF-A0A9X9S324-F1
#
_entry.id   AF-A0A9X9S324-F1
#
_cell.length_a   1.000
_cell.length_b   1.000
_cell.length_c   1.000
_cell.angle_alpha   90.00
_cell.angle_beta   90.00
_cell.angle_gamma   90.00
#
_symmetry.space_group_name_H-M   'P 1'
#
loop_
_entity.id
_entity.type
_entity.pdbx_description
1 polymer ?
#
loop_
_entity_poly.entity_id
_entity_poly.type
_entity_poly.pdbx_seq_one_letter_code
_entity_poly.pdbx_strand_id
1 'polypeptide(L)'
;MKKVACLLGVILLCSGMASAYEIKCACPKEVYRGDIVTIEGTSTLPPGYSTWIQLYEVQPVARELTSQSLVIQQDGTWSIQLQTAGLEEGTYKFEIEEDIMDYPLSSGSDRTSIFKVIDRSDEITLISPSTQKSGDTLELKGRAPEIGSAGLQIEVTDSGGKTVYGPIYIRTDTDGYFSEEISVPGPGRYYAEFSDFRNNEARFITRMNFILEEPGTSEPTVAEATVSPGVSATAPTVSASAAASRNIPAYFTADTLPDMVGVSTSTGMDWRVYYTDGAMSPVRVDDAGSTAPEEFTVTTSGGPLYLKVEPVRAGDAGTVTLTVNNVESLTNDPSAATHFGDAIPESEPTESPFPLLVLIFALCGVGWASIRK
;
A
#
# COMPACT_ATOMS: atom_id res chain seq x y z
N MET A 1 65.20 -30.13 -7.79
CA MET A 1 64.83 -28.69 -7.68
C MET A 1 64.02 -28.17 -8.87
N LYS A 2 64.35 -28.48 -10.13
CA LYS A 2 63.56 -28.00 -11.31
C LYS A 2 62.09 -28.48 -11.38
N LYS A 3 61.80 -29.71 -10.92
CA LYS A 3 60.42 -30.25 -10.92
C LYS A 3 59.49 -29.63 -9.88
N VAL A 4 60.04 -29.16 -8.75
CA VAL A 4 59.28 -28.50 -7.68
C VAL A 4 58.95 -27.05 -8.06
N ALA A 5 59.88 -26.36 -8.74
CA ALA A 5 59.66 -25.01 -9.25
C ALA A 5 58.57 -24.96 -10.35
N CYS A 6 58.52 -25.96 -11.24
CA CYS A 6 57.43 -26.08 -12.23
C CYS A 6 56.07 -26.36 -11.58
N LEU A 7 56.02 -27.17 -10.51
CA LEU A 7 54.77 -27.46 -9.82
C LEU A 7 54.23 -26.22 -9.08
N LEU A 8 55.10 -25.44 -8.44
CA LEU A 8 54.72 -24.16 -7.82
C LEU A 8 54.26 -23.13 -8.87
N GLY A 9 54.91 -23.06 -10.03
CA GLY A 9 54.52 -22.17 -11.12
C GLY A 9 53.15 -22.48 -11.71
N VAL A 10 52.77 -23.76 -11.80
CA VAL A 10 51.44 -24.18 -12.28
C VAL A 10 50.35 -23.90 -11.23
N ILE A 11 50.63 -24.07 -9.94
CA ILE A 11 49.68 -23.75 -8.86
C ILE A 11 49.40 -22.24 -8.79
N LEU A 12 50.40 -21.39 -9.03
CA LEU A 12 50.26 -19.92 -9.12
C LEU A 12 49.58 -19.42 -10.40
N LEU A 13 49.52 -20.22 -11.47
CA LEU A 13 48.81 -19.90 -12.70
C LEU A 13 47.34 -20.36 -12.68
N CYS A 14 46.97 -21.26 -11.76
CA CYS A 14 45.60 -21.71 -11.55
C CYS A 14 44.84 -20.90 -10.48
N SER A 15 45.48 -19.93 -9.82
CA SER A 15 44.79 -18.93 -9.01
C SER A 15 44.22 -17.84 -9.91
N GLY A 16 43.24 -18.20 -10.74
CA GLY A 16 42.30 -17.21 -11.26
C GLY A 16 41.65 -16.53 -10.06
N MET A 17 41.61 -15.19 -10.06
CA MET A 17 40.89 -14.44 -9.04
C MET A 17 39.41 -14.85 -9.15
N ALA A 18 38.95 -15.76 -8.29
CA ALA A 18 37.53 -15.98 -8.09
C ALA A 18 37.00 -14.71 -7.43
N SER A 19 36.61 -13.72 -8.23
CA SER A 19 35.86 -12.58 -7.74
C SER A 19 34.47 -13.09 -7.43
N ALA A 20 34.11 -13.13 -6.15
CA ALA A 20 32.73 -13.36 -5.77
C ALA A 20 31.87 -12.22 -6.33
N TYR A 21 30.63 -12.54 -6.69
CA TYR A 21 29.69 -11.58 -7.25
C TYR A 21 29.32 -10.56 -6.18
N GLU A 22 29.24 -9.30 -6.56
CA GLU A 22 28.89 -8.20 -5.66
C GLU A 22 27.60 -7.54 -6.12
N ILE A 23 26.72 -7.23 -5.17
CA ILE A 23 25.53 -6.40 -5.36
C ILE A 23 25.58 -5.22 -4.40
N LYS A 24 25.29 -4.03 -4.91
CA LYS A 24 25.27 -2.76 -4.18
C LYS A 24 23.89 -2.15 -4.25
N CYS A 25 23.45 -1.53 -3.17
CA CYS A 25 22.22 -0.76 -3.13
C CYS A 25 22.51 0.71 -2.86
N ALA A 26 22.01 1.60 -3.71
CA ALA A 26 21.86 3.02 -3.42
C ALA A 26 20.54 3.26 -2.66
N CYS A 27 20.31 2.47 -1.61
CA CYS A 27 19.06 2.49 -0.84
C CYS A 27 18.92 3.81 -0.08
N PRO A 28 17.75 4.48 -0.13
CA PRO A 28 17.51 5.69 0.65
C PRO A 28 17.55 5.38 2.14
N LYS A 29 17.96 6.35 2.96
CA LYS A 29 17.92 6.22 4.43
C LYS A 29 16.54 6.57 5.00
N GLU A 30 15.83 7.44 4.30
CA GLU A 30 14.52 7.95 4.67
C GLU A 30 13.68 8.04 3.40
N VAL A 31 12.42 7.64 3.51
CA VAL A 31 11.40 7.79 2.47
C VAL A 31 10.15 8.38 3.10
N TYR A 32 9.36 9.08 2.32
CA TYR A 32 8.10 9.65 2.79
C TYR A 32 6.95 8.71 2.46
N ARG A 33 6.02 8.56 3.40
CA ARG A 33 4.80 7.79 3.20
C ARG A 33 3.93 8.43 2.13
N GLY A 34 3.37 7.63 1.22
CA GLY A 34 2.53 8.09 0.11
C GLY A 34 3.29 8.34 -1.20
N ASP A 35 4.61 8.43 -1.13
CA ASP A 35 5.52 8.57 -2.28
C ASP A 35 5.74 7.23 -3.01
N ILE A 36 6.21 7.30 -4.25
CA ILE A 36 6.66 6.15 -5.05
C ILE A 36 8.15 6.30 -5.26
N VAL A 37 8.94 5.53 -4.51
CA VAL A 37 10.39 5.67 -4.50
C VAL A 37 11.03 4.63 -5.39
N THR A 38 11.81 5.08 -6.37
CA THR A 38 12.69 4.19 -7.14
C THR A 38 13.93 3.87 -6.32
N ILE A 39 14.18 2.60 -6.06
CA ILE A 39 15.40 2.12 -5.41
C ILE A 39 16.28 1.51 -6.48
N GLU A 40 17.55 1.92 -6.52
CA GLU A 40 18.48 1.53 -7.56
C GLU A 40 19.77 0.96 -6.97
N GLY A 41 20.50 0.25 -7.80
CA GLY A 41 21.81 -0.26 -7.43
C GLY A 41 22.59 -0.82 -8.60
N THR A 42 23.74 -1.41 -8.28
CA THR A 42 24.61 -2.05 -9.26
C THR A 42 24.96 -3.46 -8.83
N SER A 43 25.33 -4.30 -9.78
CA SER A 43 25.73 -5.68 -9.54
C SER A 43 26.74 -6.14 -10.59
N THR A 44 27.55 -7.12 -10.20
CA THR A 44 28.45 -7.85 -11.11
C THR A 44 27.88 -9.20 -11.53
N LEU A 45 26.68 -9.56 -11.05
CA LEU A 45 25.94 -10.75 -11.49
C LEU A 45 25.69 -10.71 -13.01
N PRO A 46 25.55 -11.88 -13.67
CA PRO A 46 25.28 -11.91 -15.10
C PRO A 46 24.01 -11.14 -15.48
N PRO A 47 24.00 -10.41 -16.61
CA PRO A 47 22.78 -9.81 -17.15
C PRO A 47 21.65 -10.83 -17.31
N GLY A 48 20.43 -10.41 -16.97
CA GLY A 48 19.24 -11.26 -16.96
C GLY A 48 19.13 -12.17 -15.75
N TYR A 49 20.13 -12.19 -14.86
CA TYR A 49 19.98 -12.85 -13.56
C TYR A 49 18.93 -12.11 -12.72
N SER A 50 18.13 -12.89 -12.00
CA SER A 50 17.04 -12.37 -11.17
C SER A 50 17.07 -13.02 -9.80
N THR A 51 16.80 -12.23 -8.77
CA THR A 51 16.64 -12.67 -7.37
C THR A 51 15.49 -11.88 -6.73
N TRP A 52 15.19 -12.14 -5.46
CA TRP A 52 14.17 -11.43 -4.70
C TRP A 52 14.79 -10.48 -3.67
N ILE A 53 14.13 -9.35 -3.48
CA ILE A 53 14.36 -8.43 -2.39
C ILE A 53 13.10 -8.37 -1.52
N GLN A 54 13.26 -8.74 -0.26
CA GLN A 54 12.20 -8.80 0.75
C GLN A 54 12.19 -7.50 1.56
N LEU A 55 11.00 -6.96 1.80
CA LEU A 55 10.76 -5.82 2.68
C LEU A 55 10.24 -6.30 4.02
N TYR A 56 10.87 -5.84 5.09
CA TYR A 56 10.47 -6.13 6.46
C TYR A 56 10.13 -4.85 7.23
N GLU A 57 9.08 -4.89 8.04
CA GLU A 57 8.87 -3.98 9.15
C GLU A 57 9.72 -4.47 10.34
N VAL A 58 10.55 -3.61 10.95
CA VAL A 58 11.55 -4.04 11.95
C VAL A 58 11.02 -4.03 13.39
N GLN A 59 10.04 -3.20 13.70
CA GLN A 59 9.49 -3.04 15.06
C GLN A 59 7.97 -3.13 15.05
N PRO A 60 7.33 -3.72 16.08
CA PRO A 60 7.92 -4.30 17.30
C PRO A 60 8.51 -5.71 17.15
N VAL A 61 8.16 -6.42 16.07
CA VAL A 61 8.73 -7.72 15.68
C VAL A 61 9.00 -7.67 14.18
N ALA A 62 10.12 -8.25 13.74
CA ALA A 62 10.44 -8.32 12.31
C ALA A 62 9.35 -9.10 11.56
N ARG A 63 8.64 -8.43 10.66
CA ARG A 63 7.58 -9.03 9.83
C ARG A 63 7.88 -8.76 8.36
N GLU A 64 7.93 -9.81 7.55
CA GLU A 64 7.98 -9.66 6.10
C GLU A 64 6.65 -9.07 5.62
N LEU A 65 6.72 -8.02 4.81
CA LEU A 65 5.56 -7.36 4.22
C LEU A 65 5.38 -7.82 2.77
N THR A 66 6.46 -7.78 1.99
CA THR A 66 6.40 -8.08 0.56
C THR A 66 7.76 -8.47 0.01
N SER A 67 7.73 -9.06 -1.19
CA SER A 67 8.89 -9.47 -1.97
C SER A 67 8.78 -8.94 -3.39
N GLN A 68 9.85 -8.35 -3.91
CA GLN A 68 9.93 -7.85 -5.27
C GLN A 68 11.05 -8.52 -6.07
N SER A 69 10.82 -8.72 -7.36
CA SER A 69 11.85 -9.29 -8.24
C SER A 69 12.86 -8.20 -8.60
N LEU A 70 14.13 -8.52 -8.39
CA LEU A 70 15.27 -7.70 -8.76
C LEU A 70 15.94 -8.36 -9.97
N VAL A 71 16.01 -7.65 -11.10
CA VAL A 71 16.59 -8.16 -12.35
C VAL A 71 17.80 -7.33 -12.75
N ILE A 72 18.93 -8.00 -12.98
CA ILE A 72 20.19 -7.35 -13.38
C ILE A 72 20.17 -7.03 -14.88
N GLN A 73 20.33 -5.76 -15.20
CA GLN A 73 20.35 -5.27 -16.57
C GLN A 73 21.72 -5.48 -17.24
N GLN A 74 21.79 -5.21 -18.54
CA GLN A 74 23.00 -5.45 -19.35
C GLN A 74 24.22 -4.64 -18.89
N ASP A 75 23.99 -3.45 -18.35
CA ASP A 75 25.02 -2.56 -17.79
C ASP A 75 25.34 -2.86 -16.31
N GLY A 76 24.75 -3.93 -15.75
CA GLY A 76 24.91 -4.31 -14.36
C GLY A 76 24.05 -3.49 -13.39
N THR A 77 23.17 -2.62 -13.88
CA THR A 77 22.24 -1.87 -13.01
C THR A 77 21.01 -2.71 -12.67
N TRP A 78 20.32 -2.31 -11.60
CA TRP A 78 19.00 -2.84 -11.26
C TRP A 78 18.19 -1.74 -10.59
N SER A 79 16.86 -1.84 -10.69
CA SER A 79 15.94 -0.94 -9.99
C SER A 79 14.63 -1.65 -9.64
N ILE A 80 13.99 -1.16 -8.57
CA ILE A 80 12.66 -1.57 -8.12
C ILE A 80 11.86 -0.32 -7.74
N GLN A 81 10.53 -0.43 -7.70
CA GLN A 81 9.66 0.65 -7.22
C GLN A 81 9.06 0.28 -5.87
N LEU A 82 9.26 1.12 -4.88
CA LEU A 82 8.66 1.00 -3.56
C LEU A 82 7.44 1.91 -3.46
N GLN A 83 6.27 1.29 -3.30
CA GLN A 83 5.03 1.98 -2.91
C GLN A 83 5.06 2.19 -1.40
N THR A 84 5.13 3.43 -0.92
CA THR A 84 5.23 3.70 0.52
C THR A 84 3.89 4.02 1.18
N ALA A 85 2.81 4.16 0.42
CA ALA A 85 1.48 4.50 0.93
C ALA A 85 0.91 3.48 1.93
N GLY A 86 1.18 2.19 1.70
CA GLY A 86 0.80 1.10 2.60
C GLY A 86 1.74 0.91 3.79
N LEU A 87 2.84 1.68 3.87
CA LEU A 87 3.81 1.59 4.95
C LEU A 87 3.48 2.62 6.03
N GLU A 88 3.46 2.17 7.27
CA GLU A 88 3.31 3.04 8.44
C GLU A 88 4.62 3.74 8.80
N GLU A 89 4.56 4.84 9.55
CA GLU A 89 5.77 5.49 10.06
C GLU A 89 6.58 4.50 10.91
N GLY A 90 7.87 4.34 10.60
CA GLY A 90 8.67 3.33 11.28
C GLY A 90 10.01 3.02 10.63
N THR A 91 10.64 1.96 11.13
CA THR A 91 11.92 1.45 10.62
C THR A 91 11.67 0.18 9.82
N TYR A 92 12.21 0.16 8.60
CA TYR A 92 12.06 -0.90 7.63
C TYR A 92 13.42 -1.42 7.19
N LYS A 93 13.43 -2.63 6.65
CA LYS A 93 14.63 -3.32 6.20
C LYS A 93 14.36 -4.01 4.87
N PHE A 94 15.20 -3.75 3.89
CA PHE A 94 15.35 -4.62 2.72
C PHE A 94 16.35 -5.73 3.00
N GLU A 95 16.07 -6.92 2.51
CA GLU A 95 16.98 -8.07 2.53
C GLU A 95 16.96 -8.78 1.18
N ILE A 96 18.14 -9.06 0.64
CA ILE A 96 18.28 -9.84 -0.59
C ILE A 96 18.26 -11.33 -0.23
N GLU A 97 17.40 -12.10 -0.89
CA GLU A 97 17.27 -13.53 -0.62
C GLU A 97 18.46 -14.30 -1.24
N GLU A 98 19.41 -14.73 -0.40
CA GLU A 98 20.61 -15.46 -0.84
C GLU A 98 20.40 -16.98 -0.94
N ASP A 99 19.46 -17.56 -0.20
CA ASP A 99 19.30 -19.02 -0.08
C ASP A 99 18.95 -19.71 -1.41
N ILE A 100 18.36 -18.96 -2.34
CA ILE A 100 17.96 -19.45 -3.66
C ILE A 100 18.96 -19.05 -4.76
N MET A 101 20.05 -18.36 -4.43
CA MET A 101 20.99 -17.84 -5.42
C MET A 101 22.01 -18.90 -5.87
N ASP A 102 22.16 -19.05 -7.19
CA ASP A 102 23.21 -19.88 -7.81
C ASP A 102 24.61 -19.28 -7.66
N TYR A 103 24.67 -17.96 -7.42
CA TYR A 103 25.90 -17.19 -7.36
C TYR A 103 26.10 -16.62 -5.96
N PRO A 104 27.10 -17.10 -5.20
CA PRO A 104 27.35 -16.59 -3.86
C PRO A 104 27.83 -15.14 -3.93
N LEU A 105 27.25 -14.30 -3.06
CA LEU A 105 27.61 -12.90 -2.96
C LEU A 105 28.88 -12.71 -2.14
N SER A 106 29.69 -11.74 -2.53
CA SER A 106 30.91 -11.33 -1.83
C SER A 106 30.55 -10.67 -0.51
N SER A 107 31.48 -10.66 0.46
CA SER A 107 31.30 -9.95 1.74
C SER A 107 31.15 -8.43 1.59
N GLY A 108 31.47 -7.88 0.41
CA GLY A 108 31.24 -6.47 0.10
C GLY A 108 29.79 -6.14 -0.26
N SER A 109 28.94 -7.14 -0.50
CA SER A 109 27.58 -6.91 -0.98
C SER A 109 26.65 -6.29 0.07
N ASP A 110 25.80 -5.38 -0.38
CA ASP A 110 24.74 -4.74 0.43
C ASP A 110 23.53 -5.68 0.50
N ARG A 111 23.64 -6.71 1.34
CA ARG A 111 22.60 -7.72 1.55
C ARG A 111 21.38 -7.18 2.28
N THR A 112 21.61 -6.19 3.12
CA THR A 112 20.62 -5.66 4.03
C THR A 112 20.73 -4.15 4.07
N SER A 113 19.60 -3.47 3.91
CA SER A 113 19.53 -2.00 3.95
C SER A 113 18.38 -1.58 4.85
N ILE A 114 18.68 -0.75 5.85
CA ILE A 114 17.69 -0.22 6.80
C ILE A 114 17.35 1.21 6.41
N PHE A 115 16.06 1.53 6.40
CA PHE A 115 15.54 2.87 6.12
C PHE A 115 14.36 3.20 7.03
N LYS A 116 13.99 4.47 7.07
CA LYS A 116 12.80 4.95 7.79
C LYS A 116 11.73 5.42 6.83
N VAL A 117 10.48 5.09 7.16
CA VAL A 117 9.30 5.72 6.55
C VAL A 117 8.89 6.85 7.47
N ILE A 118 8.78 8.06 6.93
CA ILE A 118 8.33 9.26 7.63
C ILE A 118 6.93 9.61 7.14
N ASP A 119 5.96 9.71 8.04
CA ASP A 119 4.62 10.22 7.73
C ASP A 119 4.58 11.72 8.03
N ARG A 120 4.33 12.52 6.99
CA ARG A 120 4.19 13.98 7.07
C ARG A 120 2.78 14.44 6.68
N SER A 121 1.84 13.51 6.51
CA SER A 121 0.50 13.83 6.02
C SER A 121 -0.26 14.82 6.91
N ASP A 122 0.03 14.82 8.21
CA ASP A 122 -0.57 15.74 9.19
C ASP A 122 0.01 17.17 9.12
N GLU A 123 1.08 17.42 8.35
CA GLU A 123 1.66 18.77 8.19
C GLU A 123 0.78 19.68 7.33
N ILE A 124 -0.17 19.13 6.57
CA ILE A 124 -1.10 19.89 5.71
C ILE A 124 -2.54 19.53 6.07
N THR A 125 -3.34 20.56 6.34
CA THR A 125 -4.79 20.43 6.47
C THR A 125 -5.48 21.13 5.31
N LEU A 126 -6.31 20.42 4.55
CA LEU A 126 -7.15 21.02 3.52
C LEU A 126 -8.39 21.68 4.11
N ILE A 127 -8.75 22.80 3.50
CA ILE A 127 -9.98 23.56 3.76
C ILE A 127 -10.91 23.46 2.55
N SER A 128 -10.37 23.39 1.33
CA SER A 128 -11.19 23.13 0.15
C SER A 128 -11.76 21.71 0.20
N PRO A 129 -13.01 21.52 -0.24
CA PRO A 129 -13.61 20.19 -0.28
C PRO A 129 -12.90 19.34 -1.34
N SER A 130 -12.75 18.04 -1.05
CA SER A 130 -12.22 17.06 -2.00
C SER A 130 -13.13 16.89 -3.23
N THR A 131 -14.44 17.11 -3.07
CA THR A 131 -15.41 17.15 -4.18
C THR A 131 -15.87 18.58 -4.45
N GLN A 132 -15.73 19.05 -5.68
CA GLN A 132 -15.96 20.43 -6.07
C GLN A 132 -16.93 20.53 -7.24
N LYS A 133 -17.89 21.45 -7.14
CA LYS A 133 -18.85 21.75 -8.21
C LYS A 133 -18.25 22.79 -9.15
N SER A 134 -17.29 22.37 -9.96
CA SER A 134 -16.56 23.24 -10.88
C SER A 134 -16.15 22.44 -12.11
N GLY A 135 -16.40 23.01 -13.30
CA GLY A 135 -16.15 22.31 -14.56
C GLY A 135 -14.75 22.47 -15.10
N ASP A 136 -14.02 23.51 -14.68
CA ASP A 136 -12.76 23.92 -15.29
C ASP A 136 -11.74 24.48 -14.29
N THR A 137 -12.07 24.53 -13.01
CA THR A 137 -11.23 25.16 -11.98
C THR A 137 -11.19 24.29 -10.72
N LEU A 138 -9.99 23.85 -10.34
CA LEU A 138 -9.72 23.17 -9.08
C LEU A 138 -9.28 24.21 -8.03
N GLU A 139 -10.02 24.28 -6.93
CA GLU A 139 -9.73 25.13 -5.79
C GLU A 139 -8.88 24.36 -4.77
N LEU A 140 -7.65 24.84 -4.54
CA LEU A 140 -6.77 24.32 -3.50
C LEU A 140 -6.65 25.33 -2.38
N LYS A 141 -7.27 25.05 -1.23
CA LYS A 141 -7.16 25.86 -0.02
C LYS A 141 -6.78 25.00 1.15
N GLY A 142 -5.84 25.46 1.96
CA GLY A 142 -5.40 24.70 3.11
C GLY A 142 -4.45 25.49 3.99
N ARG A 143 -3.86 24.77 4.94
CA ARG A 143 -2.93 25.30 5.93
C ARG A 143 -1.79 24.33 6.18
N ALA A 144 -0.57 24.84 6.15
CA ALA A 144 0.67 24.11 6.42
C ALA A 144 1.51 24.86 7.50
N PRO A 145 1.15 24.75 8.79
CA PRO A 145 1.68 25.63 9.82
C PRO A 145 3.19 25.49 10.03
N GLU A 146 3.75 24.29 9.88
CA GLU A 146 5.19 24.04 10.05
C GLU A 146 6.03 24.59 8.88
N ILE A 147 5.41 24.77 7.72
CA ILE A 147 6.03 25.41 6.55
C ILE A 147 6.09 26.93 6.73
N GLY A 148 5.09 27.51 7.42
CA GLY A 148 5.00 28.96 7.64
C GLY A 148 5.06 29.71 6.31
N SER A 149 5.83 30.79 6.23
CA SER A 149 5.96 31.60 5.01
C SER A 149 7.03 31.11 4.01
N ALA A 150 7.52 29.87 4.14
CA ALA A 150 8.57 29.33 3.26
C ALA A 150 8.07 29.03 1.84
N GLY A 151 6.75 28.92 1.65
CA GLY A 151 6.11 28.48 0.41
C GLY A 151 6.01 26.96 0.31
N LEU A 152 5.07 26.52 -0.49
CA LEU A 152 4.73 25.11 -0.70
C LEU A 152 4.86 24.80 -2.19
N GLN A 153 5.52 23.71 -2.56
CA GLN A 153 5.51 23.22 -3.93
C GLN A 153 4.26 22.37 -4.15
N ILE A 154 3.56 22.65 -5.26
CA ILE A 154 2.38 21.91 -5.69
C ILE A 154 2.61 21.38 -7.09
N GLU A 155 2.27 20.12 -7.29
CA GLU A 155 2.08 19.50 -8.60
C GLU A 155 0.67 18.90 -8.65
N VAL A 156 -0.07 19.15 -9.73
CA VAL A 156 -1.38 18.54 -9.96
C VAL A 156 -1.34 17.68 -11.20
N THR A 157 -1.77 16.43 -11.07
CA THR A 157 -1.90 15.46 -12.17
C THR A 157 -3.34 15.05 -12.36
N ASP A 158 -3.74 14.73 -13.59
CA ASP A 158 -5.04 14.09 -13.86
C ASP A 158 -5.03 12.59 -13.51
N SER A 159 -6.17 11.93 -13.70
CA SER A 159 -6.31 10.48 -13.47
C SER A 159 -5.40 9.60 -14.35
N GLY A 160 -4.90 10.12 -15.47
CA GLY A 160 -3.94 9.45 -16.35
C GLY A 160 -2.49 9.69 -15.96
N GLY A 161 -2.23 10.40 -14.85
CA GLY A 161 -0.88 10.76 -14.40
C GLY A 161 -0.25 11.89 -15.20
N LYS A 162 -1.00 12.59 -16.05
CA LYS A 162 -0.48 13.74 -16.78
C LYS A 162 -0.51 14.98 -15.90
N THR A 163 0.63 15.64 -15.74
CA THR A 163 0.72 16.93 -15.04
C THR A 163 -0.12 17.99 -15.76
N VAL A 164 -1.08 18.56 -15.03
CA VAL A 164 -1.94 19.67 -15.49
C VAL A 164 -1.53 21.00 -14.89
N TYR A 165 -0.81 20.99 -13.76
CA TYR A 165 -0.28 22.18 -13.11
C TYR A 165 0.98 21.85 -12.30
N GLY A 166 1.93 22.78 -12.25
CA GLY A 166 3.20 22.58 -11.54
C GLY A 166 4.18 21.63 -12.26
N PRO A 167 5.25 21.19 -11.57
CA PRO A 167 5.60 21.51 -10.18
C PRO A 167 5.99 22.99 -10.01
N ILE A 168 5.33 23.71 -9.11
CA ILE A 168 5.57 25.14 -8.85
C ILE A 168 5.43 25.48 -7.37
N TYR A 169 6.26 26.41 -6.89
CA TYR A 169 6.15 26.95 -5.53
C TYR A 169 5.10 28.06 -5.46
N ILE A 170 4.15 27.89 -4.57
CA ILE A 170 3.13 28.86 -4.23
C ILE A 170 3.48 29.53 -2.90
N ARG A 171 2.99 30.75 -2.71
CA ARG A 171 3.21 31.49 -1.46
C ARG A 171 2.25 31.01 -0.38
N THR A 172 2.79 30.78 0.80
CA THR A 172 2.04 30.62 2.05
C THR A 172 2.18 31.90 2.88
N ASP A 173 1.19 32.20 3.72
CA ASP A 173 1.28 33.31 4.67
C ASP A 173 2.10 32.94 5.92
N THR A 174 2.16 33.83 6.91
CA THR A 174 2.92 33.60 8.16
C THR A 174 2.37 32.46 9.01
N ASP A 175 1.09 32.13 8.85
CA ASP A 175 0.40 31.06 9.58
C ASP A 175 0.29 29.76 8.75
N GLY A 176 0.92 29.74 7.58
CA GLY A 176 0.99 28.62 6.66
C GLY A 176 -0.24 28.46 5.75
N TYR A 177 -1.16 29.43 5.70
CA TYR A 177 -2.31 29.33 4.81
C TYR A 177 -1.90 29.50 3.35
N PHE A 178 -2.55 28.72 2.49
CA PHE A 178 -2.43 28.83 1.04
C PHE A 178 -3.79 28.77 0.36
N SER A 179 -3.86 29.39 -0.82
CA SER A 179 -5.04 29.40 -1.67
C SER A 179 -4.60 29.55 -3.11
N GLU A 180 -4.95 28.59 -3.96
CA GLU A 180 -4.71 28.62 -5.39
C GLU A 180 -5.95 28.15 -6.15
N GLU A 181 -6.19 28.78 -7.30
CA GLU A 181 -7.22 28.39 -8.26
C GLU A 181 -6.52 27.89 -9.52
N ILE A 182 -6.68 26.60 -9.81
CA ILE A 182 -5.96 25.92 -10.87
C ILE A 182 -6.92 25.63 -12.02
N SER A 183 -6.68 26.24 -13.17
CA SER A 183 -7.41 25.89 -14.39
C SER A 183 -7.09 24.47 -14.82
N VAL A 184 -8.10 23.64 -14.99
CA VAL A 184 -7.98 22.24 -15.41
C VAL A 184 -8.85 21.94 -16.64
N PRO A 185 -8.55 20.88 -17.41
CA PRO A 185 -9.18 20.64 -18.71
C PRO A 185 -10.70 20.37 -18.68
N GLY A 186 -11.25 19.99 -17.53
CA GLY A 186 -12.64 19.56 -17.42
C GLY A 186 -12.98 18.95 -16.06
N PRO A 187 -14.23 18.51 -15.85
CA PRO A 187 -14.58 17.68 -14.71
C PRO A 187 -13.79 16.36 -14.75
N GLY A 188 -13.55 15.77 -13.58
CA GLY A 188 -12.74 14.56 -13.46
C GLY A 188 -11.98 14.49 -12.15
N ARG A 189 -11.14 13.46 -12.05
CA ARG A 189 -10.30 13.21 -10.88
C ARG A 189 -8.92 13.82 -11.08
N TYR A 190 -8.45 14.52 -10.06
CA TYR A 190 -7.15 15.16 -10.00
C TYR A 190 -6.43 14.77 -8.71
N TYR A 191 -5.11 14.76 -8.75
CA TYR A 191 -4.26 14.51 -7.59
C TYR A 191 -3.36 15.72 -7.38
N ALA A 192 -3.40 16.31 -6.19
CA ALA A 192 -2.49 17.37 -5.80
C ALA A 192 -1.42 16.78 -4.89
N GLU A 193 -0.18 16.84 -5.34
CA GLU A 193 1.00 16.54 -4.55
C GLU A 193 1.53 17.81 -3.90
N PHE A 194 1.86 17.70 -2.63
CA PHE A 194 2.42 18.78 -1.84
C PHE A 194 3.81 18.39 -1.33
N SER A 195 4.77 19.29 -1.53
CA SER A 195 6.15 19.13 -1.08
C SER A 195 6.70 20.45 -0.57
N ASP A 196 7.74 20.38 0.27
CA ASP A 196 8.51 21.55 0.69
C ASP A 196 9.98 21.42 0.32
N PHE A 197 10.71 22.52 0.45
CA PHE A 197 12.13 22.57 0.16
C PHE A 197 12.92 22.90 1.43
N ARG A 198 13.70 21.95 1.91
CA ARG A 198 14.59 22.16 3.06
C ARG A 198 15.93 21.49 2.77
N ASN A 199 17.02 22.11 3.23
CA ASN A 199 18.38 21.57 3.07
C ASN A 199 18.79 21.28 1.61
N ASN A 200 18.30 22.05 0.65
CA ASN A 200 18.51 21.87 -0.80
C ASN A 200 17.86 20.62 -1.41
N GLU A 201 16.88 20.02 -0.73
CA GLU A 201 16.15 18.85 -1.22
C GLU A 201 14.64 19.12 -1.18
N ALA A 202 13.94 18.69 -2.23
CA ALA A 202 12.49 18.62 -2.22
C ALA A 202 12.06 17.43 -1.35
N ARG A 203 11.10 17.65 -0.47
CA ARG A 203 10.63 16.64 0.47
C ARG A 203 9.13 16.51 0.33
N PHE A 204 8.69 15.32 -0.03
CA PHE A 204 7.27 15.00 -0.11
C PHE A 204 6.61 15.20 1.26
N ILE A 205 5.37 15.70 1.25
CA ILE A 205 4.53 15.83 2.43
C ILE A 205 3.36 14.87 2.30
N THR A 206 2.55 15.06 1.27
CA THR A 206 1.35 14.26 1.03
C THR A 206 0.83 14.43 -0.40
N ARG A 207 -0.01 13.48 -0.82
CA ARG A 207 -0.77 13.55 -2.06
C ARG A 207 -2.25 13.40 -1.74
N MET A 208 -3.05 14.32 -2.24
CA MET A 208 -4.49 14.40 -1.98
C MET A 208 -5.27 14.26 -3.27
N ASN A 209 -6.46 13.66 -3.18
CA ASN A 209 -7.34 13.45 -4.33
C ASN A 209 -8.47 14.48 -4.34
N PHE A 210 -8.83 14.93 -5.54
CA PHE A 210 -9.92 15.87 -5.79
C PHE A 210 -10.79 15.39 -6.94
N ILE A 211 -12.08 15.68 -6.86
CA ILE A 211 -13.09 15.31 -7.85
C ILE A 211 -13.84 16.57 -8.26
N LEU A 212 -13.74 16.92 -9.53
CA LEU A 212 -14.51 18.01 -10.12
C LEU A 212 -15.74 17.44 -10.81
N GLU A 213 -16.91 17.85 -10.33
CA GLU A 213 -18.19 17.52 -10.92
C GLU A 213 -18.54 18.50 -12.03
N GLU A 214 -19.22 18.01 -13.07
CA GLU A 214 -19.72 18.88 -14.13
C GLU A 214 -20.69 19.91 -13.54
N PRO A 215 -20.49 21.22 -13.77
CA PRO A 215 -21.37 22.25 -13.25
C PRO A 215 -22.73 22.02 -13.90
N GLY A 216 -23.72 21.69 -13.05
CA GLY A 216 -25.01 21.22 -13.51
C GLY A 216 -25.55 22.05 -14.67
N THR A 217 -25.74 21.39 -15.81
CA THR A 217 -26.79 21.83 -16.73
C THR A 217 -28.06 21.85 -15.91
N SER A 218 -28.65 23.04 -15.76
CA SER A 218 -29.89 23.32 -15.04
C SER A 218 -30.74 22.07 -14.84
N GLU A 219 -30.86 21.64 -13.59
CA GLU A 219 -31.90 20.71 -13.15
C GLU A 219 -33.20 21.16 -13.82
N PRO A 220 -33.88 20.32 -14.63
CA PRO A 220 -35.21 20.68 -15.06
C PRO A 220 -36.01 20.82 -13.77
N THR A 221 -36.50 22.03 -13.51
CA THR A 221 -37.54 22.29 -12.53
C THR A 221 -38.69 21.33 -12.84
N VAL A 222 -38.71 20.18 -12.17
CA VAL A 222 -39.87 19.31 -12.16
C VAL A 222 -40.88 20.04 -11.30
N ALA A 223 -41.84 20.65 -11.99
CA ALA A 223 -43.01 21.25 -11.39
C ALA A 223 -43.55 20.32 -10.29
N GLU A 224 -43.79 20.93 -9.14
CA GLU A 224 -44.38 20.36 -7.94
C GLU A 224 -45.68 19.62 -8.29
N ALA A 225 -45.56 18.34 -8.63
CA ALA A 225 -46.67 17.43 -8.76
C ALA A 225 -46.79 16.71 -7.43
N THR A 226 -47.79 17.12 -6.65
CA THR A 226 -48.27 16.46 -5.44
C THR A 226 -48.31 14.93 -5.63
N VAL A 227 -47.34 14.22 -5.04
CA VAL A 227 -47.37 12.75 -4.94
C VAL A 227 -47.22 12.32 -3.50
N SER A 228 -48.16 11.45 -3.13
CA SER A 228 -48.34 10.68 -1.91
C SER A 228 -47.04 10.09 -1.34
N PRO A 229 -46.89 9.94 -0.02
CA PRO A 229 -45.70 9.34 0.58
C PRO A 229 -45.61 7.87 0.20
N GLY A 230 -44.53 7.49 -0.49
CA GLY A 230 -44.31 6.13 -0.97
C GLY A 230 -42.86 5.88 -1.35
N VAL A 231 -42.08 5.43 -0.35
CA VAL A 231 -40.81 4.69 -0.44
C VAL A 231 -39.64 5.41 -1.14
N SER A 232 -38.77 6.01 -0.31
CA SER A 232 -37.37 6.30 -0.65
C SER A 232 -36.66 4.97 -0.93
N ALA A 233 -36.15 4.78 -2.15
CA ALA A 233 -35.28 3.65 -2.46
C ALA A 233 -33.93 3.88 -1.79
N THR A 234 -33.70 3.21 -0.66
CA THR A 234 -32.40 3.16 0.02
C THR A 234 -31.38 2.52 -0.91
N ALA A 235 -30.25 3.19 -1.18
CA ALA A 235 -29.13 2.56 -1.89
C ALA A 235 -28.75 1.24 -1.19
N PRO A 236 -28.43 0.16 -1.95
CA PRO A 236 -28.13 -1.14 -1.36
C PRO A 236 -26.96 -0.99 -0.38
N THR A 237 -27.17 -1.47 0.85
CA THR A 237 -26.16 -1.48 1.90
C THR A 237 -25.83 -2.94 2.20
N VAL A 238 -24.56 -3.30 2.11
CA VAL A 238 -24.05 -4.66 2.32
C VAL A 238 -23.02 -4.63 3.44
N SER A 239 -23.03 -5.65 4.28
CA SER A 239 -22.06 -5.81 5.36
C SER A 239 -21.32 -7.14 5.27
N ALA A 240 -20.05 -7.14 5.65
CA ALA A 240 -19.21 -8.33 5.74
C ALA A 240 -18.32 -8.23 6.97
N SER A 241 -17.95 -9.38 7.54
CA SER A 241 -17.11 -9.43 8.74
C SER A 241 -15.93 -10.36 8.55
N ALA A 242 -14.81 -10.01 9.17
CA ALA A 242 -13.60 -10.82 9.18
C ALA A 242 -12.82 -10.61 10.48
N ALA A 243 -12.05 -11.63 10.88
CA ALA A 243 -11.07 -11.46 11.95
C ALA A 243 -9.92 -10.58 11.46
N ALA A 244 -9.50 -9.64 12.29
CA ALA A 244 -8.44 -8.70 12.00
C ALA A 244 -7.52 -8.56 13.21
N SER A 245 -6.22 -8.54 12.94
CA SER A 245 -5.16 -8.17 13.89
C SER A 245 -4.11 -7.36 13.14
N ARG A 246 -3.21 -6.68 13.83
CA ARG A 246 -2.16 -5.92 13.13
C ARG A 246 -1.23 -6.80 12.29
N ASN A 247 -1.05 -8.06 12.68
CA ASN A 247 -0.21 -9.02 11.94
C ASN A 247 -0.96 -9.70 10.79
N ILE A 248 -2.28 -9.85 10.92
CA ILE A 248 -3.16 -10.47 9.93
C ILE A 248 -4.36 -9.52 9.74
N PRO A 249 -4.21 -8.49 8.88
CA PRO A 249 -5.30 -7.57 8.56
C PRO A 249 -6.48 -8.30 7.90
N ALA A 250 -7.67 -7.75 8.04
CA ALA A 250 -8.82 -8.18 7.26
C ALA A 250 -8.83 -7.45 5.92
N TYR A 251 -9.06 -8.19 4.84
CA TYR A 251 -9.11 -7.65 3.49
C TYR A 251 -10.50 -7.86 2.89
N PHE A 252 -11.01 -6.86 2.18
CA PHE A 252 -12.30 -6.92 1.54
C PHE A 252 -12.25 -6.33 0.14
N THR A 253 -13.09 -6.88 -0.73
CA THR A 253 -13.36 -6.33 -2.06
C THR A 253 -14.84 -5.97 -2.12
N ALA A 254 -15.11 -4.69 -2.39
CA ALA A 254 -16.44 -4.18 -2.62
C ALA A 254 -16.63 -3.89 -4.11
N ASP A 255 -17.68 -4.44 -4.72
CA ASP A 255 -18.04 -4.10 -6.10
C ASP A 255 -18.96 -2.88 -6.07
N THR A 256 -18.42 -1.71 -6.36
CA THR A 256 -19.11 -0.44 -6.16
C THR A 256 -20.00 -0.11 -7.34
N LEU A 257 -21.13 0.51 -7.03
CA LEU A 257 -21.93 1.20 -8.03
C LEU A 257 -21.30 2.60 -8.28
N PRO A 258 -21.52 3.19 -9.46
CA PRO A 258 -21.17 4.58 -9.70
C PRO A 258 -21.80 5.49 -8.63
N ASP A 259 -21.18 6.64 -8.39
CA ASP A 259 -21.54 7.64 -7.37
C ASP A 259 -20.87 7.39 -6.00
N MET A 260 -21.35 8.07 -4.97
CA MET A 260 -20.80 8.07 -3.62
C MET A 260 -21.07 6.76 -2.87
N VAL A 261 -19.99 6.10 -2.51
CA VAL A 261 -19.94 4.91 -1.65
C VAL A 261 -19.56 5.37 -0.26
N GLY A 262 -20.35 5.01 0.75
CA GLY A 262 -19.96 5.23 2.15
C GLY A 262 -19.52 3.92 2.76
N VAL A 263 -18.54 4.01 3.65
CA VAL A 263 -17.94 2.87 4.36
C VAL A 263 -17.96 3.19 5.84
N SER A 264 -18.38 2.22 6.65
CA SER A 264 -18.39 2.30 8.11
C SER A 264 -17.90 1.00 8.73
N THR A 265 -17.09 1.07 9.79
CA THR A 265 -16.64 -0.11 10.56
C THR A 265 -17.56 -0.40 11.76
N SER A 266 -17.37 -1.53 12.42
CA SER A 266 -18.02 -1.83 13.70
C SER A 266 -17.31 -1.13 14.85
N THR A 267 -18.06 -0.68 15.86
CA THR A 267 -17.50 -0.07 17.09
C THR A 267 -16.91 -1.11 18.06
N GLY A 268 -16.23 -0.63 19.10
CA GLY A 268 -15.71 -1.47 20.20
C GLY A 268 -14.24 -1.85 20.09
N MET A 269 -13.62 -1.53 18.96
CA MET A 269 -12.18 -1.60 18.74
C MET A 269 -11.78 -0.40 17.89
N ASP A 270 -10.58 0.11 18.14
CA ASP A 270 -10.00 1.21 17.38
C ASP A 270 -9.46 0.67 16.06
N TRP A 271 -10.24 0.87 15.00
CA TRP A 271 -9.95 0.33 13.68
C TRP A 271 -9.23 1.37 12.84
N ARG A 272 -8.35 0.90 11.98
CA ARG A 272 -7.75 1.66 10.90
C ARG A 272 -8.16 1.03 9.59
N VAL A 273 -8.64 1.86 8.67
CA VAL A 273 -9.04 1.42 7.34
C VAL A 273 -8.12 2.02 6.30
N TYR A 274 -7.64 1.20 5.37
CA TYR A 274 -7.01 1.65 4.14
C TYR A 274 -7.88 1.27 2.96
N TYR A 275 -7.98 2.13 1.97
CA TYR A 275 -8.74 1.82 0.76
C TYR A 275 -8.01 2.27 -0.52
N THR A 276 -8.24 1.54 -1.62
CA THR A 276 -7.75 1.87 -2.96
C THR A 276 -8.66 1.25 -4.02
N ASP A 277 -8.73 1.86 -5.21
CA ASP A 277 -9.37 1.28 -6.40
C ASP A 277 -8.40 0.40 -7.22
N GLY A 278 -7.19 0.17 -6.70
CA GLY A 278 -6.13 -0.60 -7.35
C GLY A 278 -5.28 0.19 -8.35
N ALA A 279 -5.68 1.42 -8.70
CA ALA A 279 -4.86 2.35 -9.49
C ALA A 279 -4.18 3.41 -8.61
N MET A 280 -4.71 3.65 -7.41
CA MET A 280 -4.22 4.64 -6.45
C MET A 280 -3.30 4.05 -5.37
N SER A 281 -2.43 4.89 -4.82
CA SER A 281 -1.84 4.70 -3.49
C SER A 281 -2.95 4.56 -2.44
N PRO A 282 -2.90 3.56 -1.54
CA PRO A 282 -3.88 3.41 -0.48
C PRO A 282 -4.04 4.67 0.38
N VAL A 283 -5.30 5.03 0.67
CA VAL A 283 -5.66 6.13 1.58
C VAL A 283 -5.97 5.56 2.97
N ARG A 284 -5.41 6.13 4.04
CA ARG A 284 -5.67 5.75 5.44
C ARG A 284 -6.81 6.57 6.05
N VAL A 285 -7.66 5.92 6.84
CA VAL A 285 -8.70 6.49 7.70
C VAL A 285 -8.55 5.91 9.11
N ASP A 286 -8.42 6.80 10.10
CA ASP A 286 -8.12 6.51 11.52
C ASP A 286 -8.52 7.72 12.38
N ASP A 287 -9.82 8.05 12.39
CA ASP A 287 -10.35 9.31 12.93
C ASP A 287 -11.26 9.11 14.17
N ALA A 288 -11.83 7.92 14.35
CA ALA A 288 -12.97 7.72 15.25
C ALA A 288 -12.61 7.08 16.60
N GLY A 289 -11.46 6.40 16.69
CA GLY A 289 -11.06 5.70 17.91
C GLY A 289 -11.95 4.49 18.21
N SER A 290 -11.82 3.88 19.40
CA SER A 290 -12.62 2.69 19.75
C SER A 290 -14.13 2.91 20.01
N THR A 291 -14.56 4.16 20.21
CA THR A 291 -15.91 4.50 20.69
C THR A 291 -16.91 4.84 19.58
N ALA A 292 -16.41 5.13 18.39
CA ALA A 292 -17.19 5.44 17.21
C ALA A 292 -16.66 4.59 16.03
N PRO A 293 -17.47 4.35 15.00
CA PRO A 293 -16.99 3.63 13.84
C PRO A 293 -16.12 4.56 12.98
N GLU A 294 -15.07 4.01 12.37
CA GLU A 294 -14.42 4.68 11.25
C GLU A 294 -15.42 4.86 10.12
N GLU A 295 -15.61 6.09 9.65
CA GLU A 295 -16.59 6.46 8.62
C GLU A 295 -15.97 7.37 7.58
N PHE A 296 -16.17 7.03 6.30
CA PHE A 296 -15.71 7.85 5.19
C PHE A 296 -16.54 7.62 3.93
N THR A 297 -16.43 8.53 2.97
CA THR A 297 -17.11 8.44 1.67
C THR A 297 -16.11 8.48 0.53
N VAL A 298 -16.32 7.64 -0.47
CA VAL A 298 -15.52 7.53 -1.69
C VAL A 298 -16.44 7.68 -2.89
N THR A 299 -16.18 8.65 -3.75
CA THR A 299 -16.88 8.72 -5.03
C THR A 299 -16.19 7.81 -6.05
N THR A 300 -16.96 6.90 -6.65
CA THR A 300 -16.45 5.91 -7.60
C THR A 300 -17.19 6.02 -8.94
N SER A 301 -16.56 5.59 -10.03
CA SER A 301 -17.24 5.38 -11.33
C SER A 301 -17.89 3.99 -11.43
N GLY A 302 -17.92 3.24 -10.33
CA GLY A 302 -18.19 1.81 -10.28
C GLY A 302 -16.93 0.95 -10.48
N GLY A 303 -16.94 -0.27 -9.97
CA GLY A 303 -15.82 -1.23 -10.02
C GLY A 303 -15.29 -1.65 -8.65
N PRO A 304 -14.16 -2.38 -8.58
CA PRO A 304 -13.65 -2.89 -7.33
C PRO A 304 -13.03 -1.79 -6.46
N LEU A 305 -13.50 -1.68 -5.22
CA LEU A 305 -12.87 -0.96 -4.13
C LEU A 305 -12.27 -1.98 -3.16
N TYR A 306 -10.95 -1.94 -3.02
CA TYR A 306 -10.20 -2.79 -2.11
C TYR A 306 -10.07 -2.10 -0.76
N LEU A 307 -10.29 -2.85 0.32
CA LEU A 307 -10.22 -2.37 1.69
C LEU A 307 -9.31 -3.28 2.51
N LYS A 308 -8.42 -2.67 3.30
CA LYS A 308 -7.63 -3.31 4.35
C LYS A 308 -8.05 -2.73 5.69
N VAL A 309 -8.34 -3.59 6.66
CA VAL A 309 -8.74 -3.16 8.00
C VAL A 309 -7.91 -3.87 9.06
N GLU A 310 -7.31 -3.10 9.95
CA GLU A 310 -6.50 -3.60 11.05
C GLU A 310 -6.73 -2.76 12.31
N PRO A 311 -6.52 -3.30 13.51
CA PRO A 311 -6.57 -2.50 14.73
C PRO A 311 -5.35 -1.58 14.83
N VAL A 312 -5.56 -0.36 15.33
CA VAL A 312 -4.50 0.65 15.50
C VAL A 312 -3.39 0.14 16.42
N ARG A 313 -3.76 -0.53 17.51
CA ARG A 313 -2.81 -1.04 18.51
C ARG A 313 -2.28 -2.42 18.12
N ALA A 314 -0.97 -2.57 18.16
CA ALA A 314 -0.29 -3.79 17.72
C ALA A 314 -0.62 -5.08 18.48
N GLY A 315 -1.12 -4.97 19.72
CA GLY A 315 -1.53 -6.12 20.53
C GLY A 315 -3.01 -6.51 20.37
N ASP A 316 -3.80 -5.72 19.64
CA ASP A 316 -5.24 -5.92 19.56
C ASP A 316 -5.57 -6.87 18.40
N ALA A 317 -6.60 -7.69 18.62
CA ALA A 317 -7.17 -8.59 17.62
C ALA A 317 -8.66 -8.74 17.88
N GLY A 318 -9.47 -8.69 16.83
CA GLY A 318 -10.93 -8.70 16.94
C GLY A 318 -11.61 -9.08 15.63
N THR A 319 -12.93 -9.02 15.61
CA THR A 319 -13.71 -9.16 14.38
C THR A 319 -14.24 -7.79 13.98
N VAL A 320 -13.81 -7.31 12.82
CA VAL A 320 -14.39 -6.10 12.24
C VAL A 320 -15.60 -6.47 11.38
N THR A 321 -16.66 -5.68 11.45
CA THR A 321 -17.75 -5.68 10.47
C THR A 321 -17.69 -4.41 9.66
N LEU A 322 -17.44 -4.52 8.35
CA LEU A 322 -17.59 -3.41 7.43
C LEU A 322 -19.02 -3.35 6.93
N THR A 323 -19.56 -2.14 6.86
CA THR A 323 -20.84 -1.82 6.23
C THR A 323 -20.58 -0.81 5.12
N VAL A 324 -20.99 -1.15 3.91
CA VAL A 324 -20.75 -0.32 2.72
C VAL A 324 -22.07 -0.07 2.02
N ASN A 325 -22.37 1.19 1.72
CA ASN A 325 -23.54 1.59 0.93
C ASN A 325 -23.19 1.86 -0.53
N ASN A 326 -24.18 1.68 -1.40
CA ASN A 326 -24.05 1.86 -2.85
C ASN A 326 -23.08 0.85 -3.50
N VAL A 327 -23.20 -0.42 -3.11
CA VAL A 327 -22.41 -1.55 -3.64
C VAL A 327 -23.31 -2.68 -4.10
N GLU A 328 -22.84 -3.44 -5.11
CA GLU A 328 -23.46 -4.69 -5.52
C GLU A 328 -23.09 -5.84 -4.59
N SER A 329 -21.83 -5.86 -4.13
CA SER A 329 -21.34 -6.89 -3.21
C SER A 329 -20.21 -6.37 -2.33
N LEU A 330 -20.03 -7.04 -1.18
CA LEU A 330 -18.90 -6.84 -0.28
C LEU A 330 -18.48 -8.22 0.22
N THR A 331 -17.22 -8.59 -0.02
CA THR A 331 -16.71 -9.93 0.28
C THR A 331 -15.41 -9.83 1.06
N ASN A 332 -15.22 -10.70 2.06
CA ASN A 332 -13.90 -10.93 2.65
C ASN A 332 -13.02 -11.61 1.60
N ASP A 333 -11.95 -10.93 1.20
CA ASP A 333 -11.09 -11.30 0.09
C ASP A 333 -9.62 -11.10 0.45
N PRO A 334 -8.96 -12.15 0.99
CA PRO A 334 -7.53 -12.10 1.32
C PRO A 334 -6.62 -11.76 0.14
N SER A 335 -7.05 -11.97 -1.12
CA SER A 335 -6.22 -11.68 -2.29
C SER A 335 -6.04 -10.17 -2.53
N ALA A 336 -6.93 -9.35 -1.97
CA ALA A 336 -6.83 -7.89 -2.02
C ALA A 336 -5.60 -7.34 -1.29
N ALA A 337 -4.93 -8.15 -0.44
CA ALA A 337 -3.66 -7.80 0.20
C ALA A 337 -2.60 -7.28 -0.79
N THR A 338 -2.60 -7.81 -2.02
CA THR A 338 -1.66 -7.39 -3.07
C THR A 338 -1.80 -5.91 -3.47
N HIS A 339 -2.99 -5.33 -3.36
CA HIS A 339 -3.23 -3.90 -3.63
C HIS A 339 -2.69 -2.97 -2.54
N PHE A 340 -2.36 -3.52 -1.38
CA PHE A 340 -1.73 -2.81 -0.27
C PHE A 340 -0.23 -3.09 -0.16
N GLY A 341 0.31 -3.90 -1.08
CA GLY A 341 1.69 -4.36 -1.02
C GLY A 341 1.95 -5.33 0.12
N ASP A 342 0.91 -6.01 0.61
CA ASP A 342 1.03 -7.02 1.67
C ASP A 342 1.07 -8.44 1.05
N ALA A 343 1.72 -9.37 1.76
CA ALA A 343 1.62 -10.79 1.45
C ALA A 343 0.18 -11.30 1.66
N ILE A 344 -0.30 -12.18 0.77
CA ILE A 344 -1.62 -12.81 0.91
C ILE A 344 -1.60 -13.67 2.18
N PRO A 345 -2.52 -13.45 3.14
CA PRO A 345 -2.58 -14.25 4.36
C PRO A 345 -2.77 -15.73 4.03
N GLU A 346 -1.89 -16.59 4.54
CA GLU A 346 -2.09 -18.04 4.46
C GLU A 346 -3.37 -18.41 5.22
N SER A 347 -4.28 -19.11 4.55
CA SER A 347 -5.40 -19.75 5.24
C SER A 347 -4.85 -20.89 6.08
N GLU A 348 -5.00 -20.80 7.41
CA GLU A 348 -4.79 -21.93 8.31
C GLU A 348 -5.49 -23.16 7.69
N PRO A 349 -4.78 -24.29 7.49
CA PRO A 349 -5.38 -25.47 6.89
C PRO A 349 -6.58 -25.84 7.73
N THR A 350 -7.77 -25.85 7.13
CA THR A 350 -8.98 -26.31 7.80
C THR A 350 -8.67 -27.74 8.26
N GLU A 351 -8.55 -27.97 9.57
CA GLU A 351 -8.44 -29.32 10.10
C GLU A 351 -9.60 -30.12 9.52
N SER A 352 -9.30 -30.97 8.54
CA SER A 352 -10.28 -31.88 8.00
C SER A 352 -10.80 -32.71 9.18
N PRO A 353 -12.12 -32.88 9.34
CA PRO A 353 -12.64 -33.74 10.39
C PRO A 353 -12.00 -35.10 10.19
N PHE A 354 -11.13 -35.48 11.11
CA PHE A 354 -10.47 -36.78 11.15
C PHE A 354 -11.53 -37.85 10.86
N PRO A 355 -11.36 -38.71 9.85
CA PRO A 355 -12.35 -39.73 9.58
C PRO A 355 -12.31 -40.73 10.74
N LEU A 356 -13.32 -40.66 11.60
CA LEU A 356 -13.65 -41.60 12.69
C LEU A 356 -13.66 -43.08 12.25
N LEU A 357 -13.61 -43.34 10.94
CA LEU A 357 -13.49 -44.66 10.32
C LEU A 357 -12.16 -45.38 10.60
N VAL A 358 -11.06 -44.69 10.93
CA VAL A 358 -9.79 -45.36 11.26
C VAL A 358 -9.83 -46.01 12.65
N LEU A 359 -10.68 -45.52 13.55
CA LEU A 359 -10.83 -46.09 14.89
C LEU A 359 -11.67 -47.39 14.91
N ILE A 360 -12.48 -47.64 13.89
CA ILE A 360 -13.30 -48.87 13.78
C ILE A 360 -12.47 -50.06 13.24
N PHE A 361 -11.50 -49.82 12.36
CA PHE A 361 -10.64 -50.90 11.86
C PHE A 361 -9.63 -51.42 12.91
N ALA A 362 -9.26 -50.61 13.89
CA ALA A 362 -8.43 -51.05 15.01
C ALA A 362 -9.18 -51.96 16.00
N LEU A 363 -10.51 -51.85 16.11
CA LEU A 363 -11.32 -52.69 17.00
C LEU A 363 -11.70 -54.05 16.37
N CYS A 364 -11.84 -54.13 15.04
CA CYS A 364 -12.12 -55.39 14.36
C CYS A 364 -10.89 -56.31 14.22
N GLY A 365 -9.67 -55.77 14.23
CA GLY A 365 -8.43 -56.56 14.12
C GLY A 365 -8.06 -57.38 15.37
N VAL A 366 -8.54 -56.98 16.55
CA VAL A 366 -8.23 -57.67 17.82
C VAL A 366 -9.20 -58.84 18.08
N GLY A 367 -10.36 -58.86 17.42
CA GLY A 367 -11.38 -59.90 17.60
C GLY A 367 -11.13 -61.23 16.86
N TRP A 368 -10.24 -61.25 15.87
CA TRP A 368 -9.97 -62.47 15.08
C TRP A 368 -8.74 -63.27 15.51
N ALA A 369 -7.94 -62.75 16.45
CA ALA A 369 -6.76 -63.46 16.96
C ALA A 369 -7.03 -64.38 18.18
N SER A 370 -8.27 -64.46 18.69
CA SER A 370 -8.59 -65.20 19.93
C SER A 370 -9.49 -66.45 19.75
N ILE A 371 -9.86 -66.83 18.53
CA ILE A 371 -10.68 -68.04 18.28
C ILE A 371 -10.01 -68.94 17.25
N ARG A 372 -8.92 -69.61 17.63
CA ARG A 372 -8.56 -70.98 17.19
C ARG A 372 -7.66 -71.62 18.28
N LYS A 373 -8.29 -72.43 19.14
CA LYS A 373 -7.67 -73.58 19.78
C LYS A 373 -8.18 -74.82 19.07
#